data_AF-A0A8T8DY84-F1
#
_entry.id   AF-A0A8T8DY84-F1
#
_cell.length_a   1.000
_cell.length_b   1.000
_cell.length_c   1.000
_cell.angle_alpha   90.00
_cell.angle_beta   90.00
_cell.angle_gamma   90.00
#
_symmetry.space_group_name_H-M   'P 1'
#
loop_
_entity.id
_entity.type
_entity.pdbx_description
1 polymer ?
#
loop_
_entity_poly.entity_id
_entity_poly.type
_entity_poly.pdbx_seq_one_letter_code
_entity_poly.pdbx_strand_id
1 'polypeptide(L)'
;MSDPDITPEDALQVAQRAMSRCSDLEDDVAELEDENLDLKERLTALELRYQEIDEQQSYDSLDRDGHIGRVREHAYQRAVDGHGKASLDYNAIMWEVFDGEPSADYCYKLMQLAANAPGFEYHDPTGKGKKLTVDAREARTGASFSSAKKTDSEGVL
;
A
#
# COMPACT_ATOMS: atom_id res chain seq x y z
N MET A 1 -23.66 39.19 -36.79
CA MET A 1 -23.74 37.87 -36.12
C MET A 1 -24.97 37.95 -35.25
N SER A 2 -26.05 37.24 -35.58
CA SER A 2 -27.24 37.22 -34.72
C SER A 2 -26.93 36.32 -33.52
N ASP A 3 -27.14 36.84 -32.32
CA ASP A 3 -27.13 36.01 -31.12
C ASP A 3 -28.25 34.95 -31.24
N PRO A 4 -27.98 33.69 -30.90
CA PRO A 4 -29.03 32.69 -30.86
C PRO A 4 -30.03 33.05 -29.75
N ASP A 5 -31.27 33.37 -30.13
CA ASP A 5 -32.37 33.57 -29.19
C ASP A 5 -32.67 32.24 -28.50
N ILE A 6 -32.20 32.08 -27.25
CA ILE A 6 -32.49 30.92 -26.42
C ILE A 6 -33.96 31.00 -26.01
N THR A 7 -34.75 30.01 -26.41
CA THR A 7 -36.16 29.97 -26.02
C THR A 7 -36.30 29.51 -24.56
N PRO A 8 -37.39 29.89 -23.86
CA PRO A 8 -37.68 29.34 -22.53
C PRO A 8 -37.74 27.81 -22.49
N GLU A 9 -38.09 27.18 -23.61
CA GLU A 9 -38.15 25.72 -23.77
C GLU A 9 -36.75 25.09 -23.83
N ASP A 10 -35.79 25.73 -24.53
CA ASP A 10 -34.39 25.32 -24.54
C ASP A 10 -33.77 25.44 -23.13
N ALA A 11 -34.06 26.53 -22.42
CA ALA A 11 -33.59 26.73 -21.05
C ALA A 11 -34.14 25.66 -20.09
N LEU A 12 -35.42 25.28 -20.24
CA LEU A 12 -36.05 24.23 -19.46
C LEU A 12 -35.44 22.85 -19.75
N GLN A 13 -35.18 22.54 -21.03
CA GLN A 13 -34.58 21.27 -21.43
C GLN A 13 -33.14 21.13 -20.89
N VAL A 14 -32.37 22.21 -20.92
CA VAL A 14 -31.03 22.25 -20.31
C VAL A 14 -31.11 22.05 -18.80
N ALA A 15 -32.05 22.73 -18.12
CA ALA A 15 -32.25 22.59 -16.68
C ALA A 15 -32.66 21.15 -16.29
N GLN A 16 -33.55 20.52 -17.05
CA GLN A 16 -33.95 19.12 -16.82
C GLN A 16 -32.79 18.15 -17.01
N ARG A 17 -31.97 18.34 -18.07
CA ARG A 17 -30.78 17.53 -18.31
C ARG A 17 -29.73 17.72 -17.22
N ALA A 18 -29.54 18.95 -16.74
CA ALA A 18 -28.65 19.25 -15.63
C ALA A 18 -29.14 18.58 -14.34
N MET A 19 -30.43 18.68 -14.01
CA MET A 19 -31.02 18.02 -12.85
C MET A 19 -30.86 16.51 -12.91
N SER A 20 -31.15 15.87 -14.05
CA SER A 20 -30.95 14.43 -14.22
C SER A 20 -29.50 14.02 -13.93
N ARG A 21 -28.52 14.77 -14.48
CA ARG A 21 -27.10 14.49 -14.21
C ARG A 21 -26.71 14.71 -12.76
N CYS A 22 -27.30 15.70 -12.09
CA CYS A 22 -27.06 15.91 -10.67
C CYS A 22 -27.60 14.74 -9.86
N SER A 23 -28.79 14.24 -10.16
CA SER A 23 -29.34 13.05 -9.50
C SER A 23 -28.49 11.81 -9.76
N ASP A 24 -28.06 11.58 -11.02
CA ASP A 24 -27.16 10.45 -11.34
C ASP A 24 -25.84 10.54 -10.54
N LEU A 25 -25.27 11.74 -10.41
CA LEU A 25 -24.06 11.96 -9.63
C LEU A 25 -24.28 11.82 -8.12
N GLU A 26 -25.44 12.21 -7.61
CA GLU A 26 -25.81 12.02 -6.21
C GLU A 26 -25.92 10.53 -5.87
N ASP A 27 -26.51 9.74 -6.77
CA ASP A 27 -26.59 8.28 -6.65
C ASP A 27 -25.19 7.63 -6.70
N ASP A 28 -24.33 8.03 -7.65
CA ASP A 28 -22.95 7.55 -7.74
C ASP A 28 -22.13 7.88 -6.47
N VAL A 29 -22.32 9.08 -5.91
CA VAL A 29 -21.65 9.48 -4.67
C VAL A 29 -22.12 8.63 -3.50
N ALA A 30 -23.42 8.38 -3.38
CA ALA A 30 -23.96 7.52 -2.33
C ALA A 30 -23.40 6.09 -2.43
N GLU A 31 -23.35 5.51 -3.63
CA GLU A 31 -22.78 4.17 -3.85
C GLU A 31 -21.28 4.12 -3.49
N LEU A 32 -20.51 5.14 -3.88
CA LEU A 32 -19.09 5.23 -3.53
C LEU A 32 -18.86 5.41 -2.03
N GLU A 33 -19.73 6.17 -1.34
CA GLU A 33 -19.65 6.36 0.11
C GLU A 33 -19.93 5.04 0.85
N ASP A 34 -20.94 4.29 0.42
CA ASP A 34 -21.28 2.97 0.96
C ASP A 34 -20.14 1.96 0.72
N GLU A 35 -19.59 1.89 -0.50
CA GLU A 35 -18.44 1.03 -0.79
C GLU A 35 -17.22 1.42 0.05
N ASN A 36 -17.00 2.73 0.25
CA ASN A 36 -15.88 3.21 1.06
C ASN A 36 -16.03 2.82 2.54
N LEU A 37 -17.25 2.84 3.06
CA LEU A 37 -17.57 2.37 4.41
C LEU A 37 -17.26 0.87 4.53
N ASP A 38 -17.79 0.05 3.62
CA ASP A 38 -17.56 -1.40 3.61
C ASP A 38 -16.08 -1.76 3.53
N LEU A 39 -15.32 -1.06 2.67
CA LEU A 39 -13.88 -1.26 2.55
C LEU A 39 -13.14 -0.88 3.83
N LYS A 40 -13.53 0.21 4.50
CA LYS A 40 -12.95 0.61 5.79
C LYS A 40 -13.24 -0.41 6.88
N GLU A 41 -14.47 -0.90 6.98
CA GLU A 41 -14.83 -1.92 7.98
C GLU A 41 -14.04 -3.21 7.78
N ARG A 42 -13.93 -3.68 6.52
CA ARG A 42 -13.12 -4.86 6.18
C ARG A 42 -11.64 -4.65 6.47
N LEU A 43 -11.11 -3.46 6.19
CA LEU A 43 -9.74 -3.10 6.51
C LEU A 43 -9.51 -3.13 8.01
N THR A 44 -10.37 -2.49 8.81
CA THR A 44 -10.27 -2.50 10.27
C THR A 44 -10.34 -3.91 10.85
N ALA A 45 -11.24 -4.77 10.35
CA ALA A 45 -11.30 -6.17 10.79
C ALA A 45 -10.01 -6.93 10.48
N LEU A 46 -9.39 -6.67 9.32
CA LEU A 46 -8.14 -7.30 8.93
C LEU A 46 -6.95 -6.77 9.75
N GLU A 47 -6.89 -5.46 9.98
CA GLU A 47 -5.87 -4.81 10.82
C GLU A 47 -5.91 -5.34 12.25
N LEU A 48 -7.09 -5.47 12.87
CA LEU A 48 -7.24 -6.04 14.21
C LEU A 48 -6.72 -7.48 14.26
N ARG A 49 -7.08 -8.32 13.28
CA ARG A 49 -6.61 -9.70 13.21
C ARG A 49 -5.10 -9.78 12.96
N TYR A 50 -4.56 -8.88 12.14
CA TYR A 50 -3.14 -8.81 11.87
C TYR A 50 -2.36 -8.41 13.12
N GLN A 51 -2.81 -7.39 13.84
CA GLN A 51 -2.21 -6.95 15.11
C GLN A 51 -2.16 -8.09 16.13
N GLU A 52 -3.24 -8.85 16.30
CA GLU A 52 -3.25 -10.01 17.19
C GLU A 52 -2.19 -11.07 16.83
N ILE A 53 -1.91 -11.27 15.54
CA ILE A 53 -0.92 -12.23 15.05
C ILE A 53 0.50 -11.66 15.15
N ASP A 54 0.69 -10.39 14.79
CA ASP A 54 2.01 -9.74 14.74
C ASP A 54 2.55 -9.46 16.15
N GLU A 55 1.70 -9.05 17.10
CA GLU A 55 2.08 -8.91 18.52
C GLU A 55 2.54 -10.23 19.14
N GLN A 56 2.10 -11.37 18.59
CA GLN A 56 2.49 -12.70 19.05
C GLN A 56 3.76 -13.24 18.37
N GLN A 57 4.21 -12.63 17.27
CA GLN A 57 5.41 -13.05 16.54
C GLN A 57 6.62 -12.23 16.97
N SER A 58 7.44 -12.81 17.86
CA SER A 58 8.77 -12.28 18.16
C SER A 58 9.72 -12.47 16.96
N TYR A 59 10.81 -11.70 16.92
CA TYR A 59 11.86 -11.84 15.90
C TYR A 59 12.33 -13.30 15.77
N ASP A 60 12.60 -13.99 16.88
CA ASP A 60 13.01 -15.40 16.88
C ASP A 60 11.98 -16.37 16.26
N SER A 61 10.70 -15.98 16.22
CA SER A 61 9.62 -16.80 15.64
C SER A 61 9.48 -16.62 14.13
N LEU A 62 10.04 -15.54 13.58
CA LEU A 62 9.99 -15.24 12.16
C LEU A 62 11.02 -16.09 11.41
N ASP A 63 10.58 -16.68 10.32
CA ASP A 63 11.50 -17.23 9.35
C ASP A 63 12.16 -16.09 8.54
N ARG A 64 13.05 -16.46 7.62
CA ARG A 64 13.76 -15.49 6.79
C ARG A 64 12.80 -14.62 5.96
N ASP A 65 11.72 -15.20 5.44
CA ASP A 65 10.78 -14.49 4.59
C ASP A 65 9.91 -13.54 5.43
N GLY A 66 9.56 -13.92 6.65
CA GLY A 66 8.93 -13.05 7.65
C GLY A 66 9.81 -11.83 7.99
N HIS A 67 11.11 -12.03 8.23
CA HIS A 67 12.04 -10.93 8.44
C HIS A 67 12.11 -9.98 7.22
N ILE A 68 12.15 -10.52 6.00
CA ILE A 68 12.13 -9.70 4.78
C ILE A 68 10.81 -8.94 4.66
N GLY A 69 9.69 -9.59 5.01
CA GLY A 69 8.35 -9.02 5.05
C GLY A 69 8.28 -7.79 5.94
N ARG A 70 8.70 -7.90 7.21
CA ARG A 70 8.71 -6.77 8.16
C ARG A 70 9.56 -5.60 7.69
N VAL A 71 10.73 -5.86 7.10
CA VAL A 71 11.57 -4.78 6.55
C VAL A 71 10.86 -4.06 5.41
N ARG A 72 10.17 -4.78 4.52
CA ARG A 72 9.41 -4.18 3.41
C ARG A 72 8.21 -3.40 3.91
N GLU A 73 7.47 -3.96 4.87
CA GLU A 73 6.32 -3.32 5.49
C GLU A 73 6.71 -2.01 6.15
N HIS A 74 7.72 -2.03 7.03
CA HIS A 74 8.21 -0.81 7.70
C HIS A 74 8.70 0.24 6.70
N ALA A 75 9.45 -0.19 5.68
CA ALA A 75 9.94 0.73 4.66
C ALA A 75 8.79 1.34 3.85
N TYR A 76 7.81 0.53 3.46
CA TYR A 76 6.62 0.98 2.74
C TYR A 76 5.82 1.98 3.59
N GLN A 77 5.53 1.64 4.84
CA GLN A 77 4.79 2.51 5.75
C GLN A 77 5.50 3.85 5.93
N ARG A 78 6.82 3.82 6.16
CA ARG A 78 7.66 5.03 6.24
C ARG A 78 7.61 5.89 4.96
N ALA A 79 7.48 5.26 3.80
CA ALA A 79 7.34 5.98 2.53
C ALA A 79 5.94 6.58 2.36
N VAL A 80 4.89 5.87 2.79
CA VAL A 80 3.49 6.33 2.77
C VAL A 80 3.29 7.50 3.72
N ASP A 81 3.81 7.42 4.95
CA ASP A 81 3.71 8.49 5.96
C ASP A 81 4.52 9.75 5.57
N GLY A 82 5.48 9.59 4.66
CA GLY A 82 6.31 10.65 4.11
C GLY A 82 5.77 11.25 2.82
N HIS A 83 6.62 11.30 1.79
CA HIS A 83 6.32 11.89 0.48
C HIS A 83 6.28 10.83 -0.64
N GLY A 84 5.91 9.59 -0.30
CA GLY A 84 5.87 8.46 -1.23
C GLY A 84 7.24 7.81 -1.49
N LYS A 85 8.31 8.27 -0.83
CA LYS A 85 9.64 7.66 -0.88
C LYS A 85 10.28 7.62 0.49
N ALA A 86 11.02 6.56 0.78
CA ALA A 86 11.81 6.44 2.00
C ALA A 86 13.18 5.81 1.72
N SER A 87 14.10 6.00 2.67
CA SER A 87 15.39 5.31 2.69
C SER A 87 15.70 4.83 4.10
N LEU A 88 16.12 3.58 4.21
CA LEU A 88 16.50 2.92 5.44
C LEU A 88 17.97 2.51 5.35
N ASP A 89 18.70 2.70 6.44
CA ASP A 89 20.02 2.14 6.63
C ASP A 89 19.95 0.95 7.61
N TYR A 90 21.11 0.37 7.94
CA TYR A 90 21.15 -0.76 8.87
C TYR A 90 20.67 -0.38 10.28
N ASN A 91 20.86 0.89 10.71
CA ASN A 91 20.42 1.33 12.02
C ASN A 91 18.90 1.39 12.08
N ALA A 92 18.27 1.89 11.02
CA ALA A 92 16.81 1.89 10.90
C ALA A 92 16.25 0.47 10.97
N ILE A 93 16.86 -0.50 10.26
CA ILE A 93 16.39 -1.89 10.32
C ILE A 93 16.63 -2.50 11.70
N MET A 94 17.80 -2.28 12.28
CA MET A 94 18.15 -2.85 13.57
C MET A 94 17.21 -2.33 14.66
N TRP A 95 17.05 -1.01 14.78
CA TRP A 95 16.37 -0.39 15.92
C TRP A 95 14.89 -0.08 15.69
N GLU A 96 14.47 0.17 14.45
CA GLU A 96 13.07 0.51 14.17
C GLU A 96 12.23 -0.69 13.74
N VAL A 97 12.85 -1.75 13.17
CA VAL A 97 12.12 -2.94 12.68
C VAL A 97 12.22 -4.12 13.64
N PHE A 98 13.34 -4.26 14.34
CA PHE A 98 13.66 -5.45 15.13
C PHE A 98 14.26 -5.16 16.51
N ASP A 99 14.09 -3.95 17.03
CA ASP A 99 14.44 -3.59 18.41
C ASP A 99 15.88 -3.95 18.88
N GLY A 100 16.83 -3.98 17.97
CA GLY A 100 18.25 -4.25 18.24
C GLY A 100 18.68 -5.71 18.13
N GLU A 101 17.77 -6.64 17.81
CA GLU A 101 18.06 -8.08 17.77
C GLU A 101 19.01 -8.54 16.64
N PRO A 102 18.84 -8.12 15.37
CA PRO A 102 19.68 -8.59 14.27
C PRO A 102 21.07 -7.96 14.30
N SER A 103 22.08 -8.71 13.85
CA SER A 103 23.41 -8.15 13.62
C SER A 103 23.44 -7.19 12.42
N ALA A 104 24.44 -6.29 12.37
CA ALA A 104 24.59 -5.34 11.26
C ALA A 104 24.73 -6.05 9.90
N ASP A 105 25.50 -7.14 9.83
CA ASP A 105 25.65 -7.93 8.61
C ASP A 105 24.33 -8.57 8.16
N TYR A 106 23.53 -9.04 9.12
CA TYR A 106 22.21 -9.58 8.83
C TYR A 106 21.25 -8.50 8.34
N CYS A 107 21.30 -7.29 8.90
CA CYS A 107 20.54 -6.14 8.41
C CYS A 107 20.85 -5.85 6.94
N TYR A 108 22.13 -5.78 6.55
CA TYR A 108 22.51 -5.58 5.15
C TYR A 108 22.01 -6.70 4.24
N LYS A 109 22.02 -7.95 4.71
CA LYS A 109 21.45 -9.08 3.98
C LYS A 109 19.94 -8.94 3.78
N LEU A 110 19.22 -8.52 4.82
CA LEU A 110 17.78 -8.27 4.73
C LEU A 110 17.47 -7.14 3.75
N MET A 111 18.26 -6.06 3.73
CA MET A 111 18.11 -4.98 2.74
C MET A 111 18.26 -5.48 1.30
N GLN A 112 19.27 -6.30 1.04
CA GLN A 112 19.49 -6.89 -0.29
C GLN A 112 18.33 -7.80 -0.70
N LEU A 113 17.82 -8.63 0.23
CA LEU A 113 16.72 -9.53 -0.05
C LEU A 113 15.39 -8.78 -0.22
N ALA A 114 15.17 -7.72 0.56
CA ALA A 114 14.01 -6.85 0.44
C ALA A 114 13.95 -6.19 -0.95
N ALA A 115 15.09 -5.75 -1.49
CA ALA A 115 15.23 -5.15 -2.81
C ALA A 115 14.88 -6.09 -4.00
N ASN A 116 14.63 -7.38 -3.77
CA ASN A 116 14.10 -8.27 -4.80
C ASN A 116 12.61 -8.03 -5.13
N ALA A 117 11.92 -7.15 -4.41
CA ALA A 117 10.53 -6.78 -4.69
C ALA A 117 10.42 -5.49 -5.53
N PRO A 118 9.36 -5.34 -6.35
CA PRO A 118 9.12 -4.11 -7.10
C PRO A 118 9.06 -2.89 -6.18
N GLY A 119 9.66 -1.78 -6.61
CA GLY A 119 9.69 -0.53 -5.85
C GLY A 119 10.68 -0.49 -4.69
N PHE A 120 11.50 -1.53 -4.47
CA PHE A 120 12.58 -1.54 -3.49
C PHE A 120 13.95 -1.61 -4.18
N GLU A 121 14.89 -0.76 -3.79
CA GLU A 121 16.23 -0.74 -4.37
C GLU A 121 17.31 -0.72 -3.28
N TYR A 122 18.34 -1.54 -3.46
CA TYR A 122 19.50 -1.56 -2.57
C TYR A 122 20.66 -0.79 -3.21
N HIS A 123 21.20 0.19 -2.49
CA HIS A 123 22.31 1.01 -2.92
C HIS A 123 23.51 0.86 -1.98
N ASP A 124 24.71 0.86 -2.57
CA ASP A 124 25.98 0.95 -1.85
C ASP A 124 26.79 2.15 -2.36
N PRO A 125 26.37 3.38 -2.04
CA PRO A 125 27.08 4.59 -2.46
C PRO A 125 28.41 4.72 -1.71
N THR A 126 29.49 4.89 -2.46
CA THR A 126 30.85 5.07 -1.92
C THR A 126 30.88 6.13 -0.83
N GLY A 127 31.24 5.71 0.39
CA GLY A 127 31.41 6.60 1.54
C GLY A 127 30.12 7.08 2.23
N LYS A 128 28.93 6.62 1.83
CA LYS A 128 27.64 7.06 2.43
C LYS A 128 26.83 5.96 3.12
N GLY A 129 27.42 4.78 3.31
CA GLY A 129 26.76 3.62 3.91
C GLY A 129 25.70 3.01 2.98
N LYS A 130 25.45 1.71 3.14
CA LYS A 130 24.48 0.97 2.33
C LYS A 130 23.06 1.36 2.74
N LYS A 131 22.16 1.47 1.76
CA LYS A 131 20.79 1.94 1.95
C LYS A 131 19.79 1.13 1.14
N LEU A 132 18.62 0.91 1.72
CA LEU A 132 17.43 0.41 1.04
C LEU A 132 16.57 1.63 0.76
N THR A 133 16.18 1.87 -0.49
CA THR A 133 15.22 2.89 -0.88
C THR A 133 13.93 2.22 -1.32
N VAL A 134 12.82 2.93 -1.14
CA VAL A 134 11.51 2.45 -1.55
C VAL A 134 10.72 3.58 -2.19
N ASP A 135 10.01 3.27 -3.27
CA ASP A 135 8.99 4.09 -3.91
C ASP A 135 7.62 3.46 -3.64
N ALA A 136 6.78 4.12 -2.85
CA ALA A 136 5.49 3.59 -2.41
C ALA A 136 4.55 3.32 -3.58
N ARG A 137 4.67 4.03 -4.70
CA ARG A 137 3.80 3.84 -5.87
C ARG A 137 4.13 2.53 -6.59
N GLU A 138 5.42 2.30 -6.82
CA GLU A 138 5.92 1.06 -7.42
C GLU A 138 5.73 -0.13 -6.48
N ALA A 139 6.02 0.05 -5.19
CA ALA A 139 5.85 -0.99 -4.17
C ALA A 139 4.38 -1.43 -4.03
N ARG A 140 3.44 -0.49 -4.05
CA ARG A 140 1.99 -0.80 -4.05
C ARG A 140 1.56 -1.62 -5.27
N THR A 141 2.18 -1.38 -6.43
CA THR A 141 1.89 -2.14 -7.66
C THR A 141 2.43 -3.56 -7.55
N GLY A 142 3.61 -3.76 -6.97
CA GLY A 142 4.17 -5.09 -6.67
C GLY A 142 3.46 -5.83 -5.53
N ALA A 143 2.86 -5.10 -4.59
CA ALA A 143 2.05 -5.65 -3.49
C ALA A 143 0.66 -6.13 -3.92
N SER A 144 0.28 -5.94 -5.19
CA SER A 144 -0.89 -6.57 -5.78
C SER A 144 -0.68 -8.09 -5.87
N PHE A 145 -0.94 -8.75 -4.75
CA PHE A 145 -1.20 -10.18 -4.55
C PHE A 145 -0.01 -11.16 -4.63
N SER A 146 0.94 -11.05 -3.68
CA SER A 146 1.68 -12.24 -3.22
C SER A 146 0.83 -13.19 -2.36
N SER A 147 -0.44 -12.85 -2.09
CA SER A 147 -1.39 -13.68 -1.33
C SER A 147 -2.08 -14.79 -2.16
N ALA A 148 -1.81 -14.89 -3.47
CA ALA A 148 -2.48 -15.87 -4.36
C ALA A 148 -1.63 -17.10 -4.77
N LYS A 149 -0.48 -17.35 -4.15
CA LYS A 149 0.27 -18.62 -4.33
C LYS A 149 0.28 -19.48 -3.07
N LYS A 150 -0.90 -19.81 -2.55
CA LYS A 150 -1.04 -20.97 -1.65
C LYS A 150 -2.44 -21.60 -1.70
N THR A 151 -2.92 -21.92 -2.88
CA THR A 151 -3.90 -23.00 -3.08
C THR A 151 -3.77 -23.49 -4.52
N ASP A 152 -2.80 -24.37 -4.74
CA ASP A 152 -2.88 -25.36 -5.82
C ASP A 152 -2.12 -26.60 -5.37
N SER A 153 -2.88 -27.64 -5.03
CA SER A 153 -2.54 -29.09 -5.06
C SER A 153 -2.92 -29.82 -3.78
N GLU A 154 -4.19 -30.21 -3.70
CA GLU A 154 -4.54 -31.57 -3.28
C GLU A 154 -5.78 -32.00 -4.05
N GLY A 155 -5.57 -32.56 -5.24
CA GLY A 155 -6.51 -33.53 -5.77
C GLY A 155 -6.27 -34.87 -5.08
N VAL A 156 -7.33 -35.68 -4.92
CA VAL A 156 -7.37 -37.16 -5.01
C VAL A 156 -8.74 -37.65 -4.50
N LEU A 157 -9.63 -37.93 -5.48
CA LEU A 157 -10.57 -39.06 -5.66
C LEU A 157 -11.92 -38.62 -6.25
#